data_AF-A0A7R9K7H1-F1
#
_entry.id   AF-A0A7R9K7H1-F1
#
_cell.length_a   1.000
_cell.length_b   1.000
_cell.length_c   1.000
_cell.angle_alpha   90.00
_cell.angle_beta   90.00
_cell.angle_gamma   90.00
#
_symmetry.space_group_name_H-M   'P 1'
#
loop_
_entity.id
_entity.type
_entity.pdbx_description
1 polymer ?
#
loop_
_entity_poly.entity_id
_entity_poly.type
_entity_poly.pdbx_seq_one_letter_code
_entity_poly.pdbx_strand_id
1 'polypeptide(L)'
;MAFTTKRRTQFTLYSAATAQRGDVIEYYQTPVNAKTPLDALKNIELPPNLHIQHEYHRFHPDTDTMFGGISVFTKSSTIVTGLKYKKKYKGHVAKTSWP
;
A
#
# COMPACT_ATOMS: atom_id res chain seq x y z
N MET A 1 -13.07 15.31 -25.28
CA MET A 1 -11.85 15.44 -24.46
C MET A 1 -11.35 14.04 -24.14
N ALA A 2 -10.23 13.61 -24.72
CA ALA A 2 -9.72 12.24 -24.58
C ALA A 2 -8.44 12.24 -23.76
N PHE A 3 -8.46 11.64 -22.57
CA PHE A 3 -7.26 11.39 -21.77
C PHE A 3 -6.60 10.10 -22.26
N THR A 4 -5.51 10.23 -22.99
CA THR A 4 -4.71 9.09 -23.44
C THR A 4 -3.74 8.66 -22.34
N THR A 5 -4.09 7.59 -21.63
CA THR A 5 -3.21 6.97 -20.62
C THR A 5 -2.05 6.25 -21.31
N LYS A 6 -0.89 6.90 -21.43
CA LYS A 6 0.37 6.23 -21.79
C LYS A 6 0.74 5.27 -20.66
N ARG A 7 0.54 3.97 -20.90
CA ARG A 7 0.98 2.88 -20.02
C ARG A 7 2.49 3.00 -19.82
N ARG A 8 2.85 3.26 -18.57
CA ARG A 8 4.21 3.43 -18.05
C ARG A 8 4.86 2.07 -17.88
N THR A 9 5.29 1.43 -18.97
CA THR A 9 6.05 0.18 -18.91
C THR A 9 7.13 0.17 -19.98
N GLN A 10 8.38 0.27 -19.50
CA GLN A 10 9.65 0.02 -20.19
C GLN A 10 10.08 1.08 -21.23
N PHE A 11 10.98 1.99 -20.82
CA PHE A 11 11.87 2.69 -21.74
C PHE A 11 12.92 1.67 -22.20
N THR A 12 12.61 0.96 -23.27
CA THR A 12 13.55 0.04 -23.92
C THR A 12 14.67 0.86 -24.58
N LEU A 13 15.91 0.40 -24.45
CA LEU A 13 17.13 0.97 -25.06
C LEU A 13 16.99 1.23 -26.57
N TYR A 14 16.01 0.59 -27.22
CA TYR A 14 15.65 0.75 -28.62
C TYR A 14 15.23 2.17 -29.02
N SER A 15 14.61 2.95 -28.11
CA SER A 15 14.14 4.30 -28.44
C SER A 15 15.24 5.38 -28.34
N ALA A 16 16.28 5.13 -27.55
CA ALA A 16 17.39 6.08 -27.37
C ALA A 16 18.33 6.13 -28.60
N ALA A 17 18.32 5.09 -29.44
CA ALA A 17 19.18 5.02 -30.63
C ALA A 17 18.71 5.96 -31.77
N THR A 18 17.46 6.42 -31.75
CA THR A 18 16.88 7.37 -32.72
C THR A 18 16.54 8.73 -32.11
N ALA A 19 16.84 8.94 -30.83
CA ALA A 19 16.48 10.14 -30.08
C ALA A 19 17.40 11.32 -30.43
N GLN A 20 16.83 12.47 -30.76
CA GLN A 20 17.59 13.71 -30.91
C GLN A 20 18.09 14.14 -29.52
N ARG A 21 19.22 14.87 -29.48
CA ARG A 21 19.89 15.32 -28.25
C ARG A 21 18.96 15.98 -27.21
N GLY A 22 17.83 16.56 -27.65
CA GLY A 22 16.80 17.15 -26.79
C GLY A 22 16.03 16.15 -25.92
N ASP A 23 15.72 14.96 -26.44
CA ASP A 23 14.87 13.98 -25.74
C ASP A 23 15.56 13.38 -24.51
N VAL A 24 16.90 13.21 -24.60
CA VAL A 24 17.71 12.73 -23.49
C VAL A 24 17.76 13.76 -22.37
N ILE A 25 17.86 15.04 -22.72
CA ILE A 25 17.88 16.14 -21.75
C ILE A 25 16.55 16.22 -21.01
N GLU A 26 15.43 16.13 -21.72
CA GLU A 26 14.09 16.14 -21.11
C GLU A 26 13.91 14.95 -20.14
N TYR A 27 14.34 13.75 -20.53
CA TYR A 27 14.23 12.56 -19.68
C TYR A 27 14.93 12.75 -18.32
N TYR A 28 16.17 13.25 -18.31
CA TYR A 28 16.92 13.49 -17.06
C TYR A 28 16.44 14.72 -16.27
N GLN A 29 15.71 15.64 -16.92
CA GLN A 29 15.08 16.76 -16.23
C GLN A 29 13.78 16.36 -15.50
N THR A 30 13.20 15.19 -15.80
CA THR A 30 11.98 14.74 -15.12
C THR A 30 12.26 14.23 -13.69
N PRO A 31 11.62 14.80 -12.64
CA PRO A 31 11.83 14.35 -11.28
C PRO A 31 11.16 13.00 -11.03
N VAL A 32 11.93 12.06 -10.47
CA VAL A 32 11.41 10.75 -10.08
C VAL A 32 10.91 10.82 -8.64
N ASN A 33 9.61 10.55 -8.45
CA ASN A 33 9.04 10.39 -7.12
C ASN A 33 9.10 8.91 -6.70
N ALA A 34 9.91 8.61 -5.69
CA ALA A 34 10.06 7.27 -5.12
C ALA A 34 9.02 6.95 -4.02
N LYS A 35 8.17 7.92 -3.64
CA LYS A 35 7.16 7.71 -2.60
C LYS A 35 6.10 6.72 -3.07
N THR A 36 5.68 5.85 -2.17
CA THR A 36 4.52 5.00 -2.41
C THR A 36 3.27 5.88 -2.59
N PRO A 37 2.26 5.43 -3.36
CA PRO A 37 1.04 6.22 -3.54
C PRO A 37 0.34 6.53 -2.21
N LEU A 38 0.40 5.61 -1.23
CA LEU A 38 -0.14 5.83 0.11
C LEU A 38 0.61 6.95 0.86
N ASP A 39 1.93 7.02 0.71
CA ASP A 39 2.73 8.09 1.33
C ASP A 39 2.58 9.43 0.60
N ALA A 40 2.23 9.42 -0.69
CA ALA A 40 1.88 10.65 -1.41
C ALA A 40 0.59 11.26 -0.86
N LEU A 41 -0.41 10.43 -0.55
CA LEU A 41 -1.71 10.86 0.00
C LEU A 41 -1.62 11.52 1.38
N LYS A 42 -0.55 11.26 2.15
CA LYS A 42 -0.31 11.93 3.44
C LYS A 42 -0.14 13.44 3.32
N ASN A 43 0.38 13.92 2.19
CA ASN A 43 0.75 15.33 2.00
C ASN A 43 -0.33 16.12 1.23
N ILE A 44 -1.48 15.49 0.94
CA ILE A 44 -2.57 16.09 0.19
C ILE A 44 -3.68 16.44 1.18
N GLU A 45 -4.32 17.59 1.01
CA GLU A 45 -5.53 17.93 1.74
C GLU A 45 -6.66 16.97 1.32
N LEU A 46 -7.03 16.08 2.23
CA LEU A 46 -8.08 15.11 1.99
C LEU A 46 -9.46 15.78 2.19
N PRO A 47 -10.47 15.39 1.41
CA PRO A 47 -11.83 15.89 1.62
C PRO A 47 -12.34 15.46 3.01
N PRO A 48 -13.24 16.25 3.64
CA PRO A 48 -13.60 16.10 5.05
C PRO A 48 -14.30 14.77 5.39
N ASN A 49 -14.80 14.05 4.39
CA ASN A 49 -15.46 12.75 4.54
C ASN A 49 -14.50 11.55 4.37
N LEU A 50 -13.21 11.78 4.15
CA LEU A 50 -12.25 10.73 3.87
C LEU A 50 -11.10 10.79 4.88
N HIS A 51 -11.04 9.78 5.75
CA HIS A 51 -9.92 9.58 6.66
C HIS A 51 -9.14 8.32 6.29
N ILE A 52 -7.83 8.46 6.05
CA ILE A 52 -6.95 7.33 5.76
C ILE A 52 -6.15 7.01 7.01
N GLN A 53 -6.24 5.75 7.45
CA GLN A 53 -5.42 5.26 8.54
C GLN A 53 -4.08 4.78 7.97
N HIS A 54 -3.02 5.56 8.18
CA HIS A 54 -1.70 5.28 7.62
C HIS A 54 -0.91 4.23 8.40
N GLU A 55 -1.19 4.08 9.69
CA GLU A 55 -0.56 3.08 10.52
C GLU A 55 -1.23 1.73 10.35
N TYR A 56 -0.41 0.70 10.22
CA TYR A 56 -0.89 -0.66 10.15
C TYR A 56 -1.41 -1.10 11.52
N HIS A 57 -2.74 -1.08 11.67
CA HIS A 57 -3.41 -1.59 12.86
C HIS A 57 -3.93 -3.02 12.59
N ARG A 58 -3.60 -3.96 13.48
CA ARG A 58 -4.19 -5.30 13.47
C ARG A 58 -5.31 -5.35 14.50
N PHE A 59 -6.50 -5.68 14.04
CA PHE A 59 -7.64 -5.96 14.91
C PHE A 59 -7.41 -7.28 15.65
N HIS A 60 -7.03 -7.19 16.92
CA HIS A 60 -6.86 -8.33 17.81
C HIS A 60 -7.90 -8.23 18.93
N PRO A 61 -8.69 -9.29 19.18
CA PRO A 61 -9.86 -9.20 20.04
C PRO A 61 -9.55 -8.73 21.46
N ASP A 62 -8.41 -9.15 22.01
CA ASP A 62 -8.03 -8.81 23.39
C ASP A 62 -7.40 -7.42 23.56
N THR A 63 -6.87 -6.81 22.49
CA THR A 63 -6.16 -5.52 22.58
C THR A 63 -6.88 -4.37 21.91
N ASP A 64 -7.94 -4.66 21.15
CA ASP A 64 -8.75 -3.66 20.46
C ASP A 64 -9.84 -3.11 21.39
N THR A 65 -9.64 -1.88 21.85
CA THR A 65 -10.54 -1.16 22.74
C THR A 65 -11.67 -0.44 22.02
N MET A 66 -11.56 -0.21 20.70
CA MET A 66 -12.52 0.62 19.97
C MET A 66 -13.71 -0.18 19.43
N PHE A 67 -13.49 -1.42 19.02
CA PHE A 67 -14.55 -2.27 18.43
C PHE A 67 -14.98 -3.43 19.34
N GLY A 68 -14.66 -3.37 20.64
CA GLY A 68 -15.05 -4.39 21.61
C GLY A 68 -14.51 -5.80 21.26
N GLY A 69 -13.37 -5.85 20.57
CA GLY A 69 -12.76 -7.08 20.08
C GLY A 69 -13.49 -7.75 18.89
N ILE A 70 -14.48 -7.09 18.30
CA ILE A 70 -15.18 -7.60 17.11
C ILE A 70 -14.31 -7.39 15.88
N SER A 71 -13.50 -8.40 15.55
CA SER A 71 -12.74 -8.41 14.30
C SER A 71 -13.66 -8.63 13.10
N VAL A 72 -13.43 -7.87 12.02
CA VAL A 72 -14.14 -8.00 10.73
C VAL A 72 -14.02 -9.41 10.14
N PHE A 73 -13.00 -10.17 10.53
CA PHE A 73 -12.77 -11.54 10.09
C PHE A 73 -13.21 -12.57 11.14
N THR A 74 -14.52 -12.64 11.39
CA THR A 74 -15.11 -13.61 12.33
C THR A 74 -14.72 -15.05 11.98
N LYS A 75 -14.33 -15.85 13.00
CA LYS A 75 -13.93 -17.27 12.89
C LYS A 75 -12.64 -17.55 12.09
N SER A 76 -11.91 -16.52 11.65
CA SER A 76 -10.61 -16.71 11.02
C SER A 76 -9.47 -16.61 12.04
N SER A 77 -8.47 -17.50 11.94
CA SER A 77 -7.25 -17.41 12.74
C SER A 77 -6.23 -16.51 12.05
N THR A 78 -5.61 -15.60 12.81
CA THR A 78 -4.52 -14.76 12.31
C THR A 78 -3.19 -15.42 12.70
N ILE A 79 -2.70 -16.29 11.83
CA ILE A 79 -1.44 -17.02 12.04
C ILE A 79 -0.29 -16.23 11.43
N VAL A 80 0.65 -15.80 12.26
CA VAL A 80 1.88 -15.15 11.80
C VAL A 80 2.93 -16.22 11.49
N THR A 81 3.11 -16.51 10.21
CA THR A 81 4.03 -17.56 9.75
C THR A 81 5.50 -17.10 9.71
N GLY A 82 5.76 -15.79 9.56
CA GLY A 82 7.12 -15.27 9.43
C GLY A 82 7.87 -15.19 10.76
N LEU A 83 9.05 -15.84 10.87
CA LEU A 83 9.90 -15.84 12.08
C LEU A 83 10.26 -14.44 12.57
N LYS A 84 10.59 -13.52 11.66
CA LYS A 84 10.87 -12.10 11.97
C LYS A 84 9.68 -11.39 12.62
N TYR A 85 8.47 -11.78 12.22
CA TYR A 85 7.23 -11.10 12.60
C TYR A 85 6.51 -11.77 13.76
N LYS A 86 6.85 -13.03 14.10
CA LYS A 86 6.29 -13.79 15.21
C LYS A 86 6.44 -13.09 16.57
N LYS A 87 7.54 -12.35 16.78
CA LYS A 87 7.76 -11.57 18.01
C LYS A 87 7.03 -10.22 18.01
N LYS A 88 6.89 -9.60 16.83
CA LYS A 88 6.32 -8.25 16.70
C LYS A 88 4.79 -8.26 16.74
N TYR A 89 4.18 -9.30 16.18
CA TYR A 89 2.72 -9.41 16.10
C TYR A 89 2.25 -10.68 16.80
N LYS A 90 1.40 -10.51 17.81
CA LYS A 90 0.72 -11.64 18.44
C LYS A 90 -0.26 -12.26 17.43
N GLY A 91 -0.13 -13.56 17.21
CA GLY A 91 -1.12 -14.31 16.47
C GLY A 91 -2.38 -14.48 17.29
N HIS A 92 -3.53 -14.61 16.62
CA HIS A 92 -4.80 -14.89 17.25
C HIS A 92 -5.36 -16.21 16.72
N VAL A 93 -5.70 -17.14 17.62
CA VAL A 93 -6.35 -18.40 17.26
C VAL A 93 -7.83 -18.28 17.61
N ALA A 94 -8.68 -18.20 16.59
CA ALA A 94 -10.12 -18.18 16.77
C ALA A 94 -10.60 -19.54 17.31
N LYS A 95 -11.52 -19.50 18.27
CA LYS A 95 -12.21 -20.71 18.74
C LYS A 95 -13.13 -21.21 17.62
N THR A 96 -12.76 -22.31 16.98
CA THR A 96 -13.66 -23.03 16.07
C THR A 96 -14.55 -23.93 16.92
N SER A 97 -15.84 -23.57 17.06
CA SER A 97 -16.85 -24.51 17.51
C SER A 97 -17.31 -25.32 16.29
N TRP A 98 -16.98 -26.61 16.27
CA TRP A 98 -17.67 -27.56 15.40
C TRP A 98 -19.12 -27.74 15.91
N PRO A 99 -20.14 -27.90 15.04
CA PRO A 99 -21.39 -28.53 15.48
C PRO A 99 -21.14 -29.99 15.87
#